data_AF-A0A7D9LIX1-F1
#
_entry.id   AF-A0A7D9LIX1-F1
#
_cell.length_a   1.000
_cell.length_b   1.000
_cell.length_c   1.000
_cell.angle_alpha   90.00
_cell.angle_beta   90.00
_cell.angle_gamma   90.00
#
_symmetry.space_group_name_H-M   'P 1'
#
loop_
_entity.id
_entity.type
_entity.pdbx_description
1 polymer ?
#
loop_
_entity_poly.entity_id
_entity_poly.type
_entity_poly.pdbx_seq_one_letter_code
_entity_poly.pdbx_strand_id
1 'polypeptide(L)'
;MSLGSERRVLFDINEDGSEVNSPLVIQGVNGLPDTFISMTFTLKDREFTNSLHDPNSEDYQTLSREVKNNFDEEFANVPEYRGVNIIRLRSGSVICGAEVVLVLNSHDEITKVLERVNATGVLGNIFVVSDSLTTADIPEFTDIEMDVEYNGYAGDLLKITCNITGPSLPSFEWRKNNMILSLSTRVKIEDNDQ
;
A
#
# COMPACT_ATOMS: atom_id res chain seq x y z
N MET A 1 -7.34 -8.78 17.65
CA MET A 1 -8.50 -9.65 17.37
C MET A 1 -8.85 -9.34 15.93
N SER A 2 -8.36 -10.14 14.97
CA SER A 2 -8.57 -9.84 13.54
C SER A 2 -10.01 -10.15 13.19
N LEU A 3 -10.77 -9.12 12.80
CA LEU A 3 -12.13 -9.26 12.28
C LEU A 3 -11.98 -9.49 10.78
N GLY A 4 -12.02 -10.75 10.35
CA GLY A 4 -12.14 -11.07 8.93
C GLY A 4 -13.58 -10.88 8.49
N SER A 5 -13.79 -10.22 7.34
CA SER A 5 -15.10 -10.19 6.69
C SER A 5 -15.03 -10.97 5.38
N GLU A 6 -16.07 -11.77 5.12
CA GLU A 6 -16.24 -12.52 3.88
C GLU A 6 -17.32 -11.82 3.06
N ARG A 7 -17.03 -11.47 1.80
CA ARG A 7 -18.03 -10.93 0.88
C ARG A 7 -18.17 -11.82 -0.33
N ARG A 8 -19.42 -12.09 -0.71
CA ARG A 8 -19.80 -13.01 -1.78
C ARG A 8 -20.58 -12.28 -2.84
N VAL A 9 -20.25 -12.52 -4.10
CA VAL A 9 -21.04 -12.03 -5.23
C VAL A 9 -21.59 -13.17 -6.06
N LEU A 10 -22.88 -13.05 -6.36
CA LEU A 10 -23.71 -14.04 -7.01
C LEU A 10 -24.20 -13.44 -8.34
N PHE A 11 -23.89 -14.13 -9.44
CA PHE A 11 -24.36 -13.78 -10.80
C PHE A 11 -25.26 -14.87 -11.37
N ASP A 12 -26.32 -14.45 -12.08
CA ASP A 12 -27.13 -15.29 -12.97
C ASP A 12 -26.73 -14.98 -14.44
N ILE A 13 -26.10 -15.94 -15.13
CA ILE A 13 -25.54 -15.75 -16.48
C ILE A 13 -26.51 -16.33 -17.53
N ASN A 14 -27.34 -15.45 -18.12
CA ASN A 14 -28.28 -15.60 -19.27
C ASN A 14 -28.57 -16.98 -19.92
N GLU A 15 -29.87 -17.19 -20.18
CA GLU A 15 -30.59 -18.38 -20.67
C GLU A 15 -30.31 -18.90 -22.11
N ASP A 16 -29.45 -18.30 -22.94
CA ASP A 16 -29.45 -18.63 -24.38
C ASP A 16 -28.56 -19.81 -24.80
N GLY A 17 -27.85 -20.44 -23.86
CA GLY A 17 -27.02 -21.62 -24.14
C GLY A 17 -25.85 -21.35 -25.09
N SER A 18 -25.52 -20.08 -25.37
CA SER A 18 -24.29 -19.75 -26.07
C SER A 18 -23.11 -19.95 -25.12
N GLU A 19 -22.16 -20.80 -25.52
CA GLU A 19 -20.91 -21.02 -24.79
C GLU A 19 -20.27 -19.67 -24.45
N VAL A 20 -20.13 -19.38 -23.16
CA VAL A 20 -19.35 -18.25 -22.68
C VAL A 20 -17.87 -18.61 -22.88
N ASN A 21 -17.41 -18.61 -24.14
CA ASN A 21 -16.00 -18.74 -24.51
C ASN A 21 -15.21 -17.46 -24.19
N SER A 22 -15.63 -16.70 -23.19
CA SER A 22 -14.95 -15.52 -22.70
C SER A 22 -14.82 -15.65 -21.19
N PRO A 23 -13.61 -15.87 -20.65
CA PRO A 23 -13.42 -15.87 -19.21
C PRO A 23 -13.93 -14.55 -18.66
N LEU A 24 -14.81 -14.61 -17.66
CA LEU A 24 -15.23 -13.43 -16.94
C LEU A 24 -13.98 -12.88 -16.23
N VAL A 25 -13.37 -11.84 -16.79
CA VAL A 25 -12.24 -11.17 -16.16
C VAL A 25 -12.80 -10.25 -15.08
N ILE A 26 -12.80 -10.73 -13.84
CA ILE A 26 -13.07 -9.89 -12.68
C ILE A 26 -11.75 -9.25 -12.31
N GLN A 27 -11.62 -7.96 -12.62
CA GLN A 27 -10.56 -7.14 -12.06
C GLN A 27 -11.05 -6.70 -10.68
N GLY A 28 -10.54 -7.33 -9.62
CA GLY A 28 -10.54 -6.68 -8.32
C GLY A 28 -9.91 -5.29 -8.50
N VAL A 29 -10.57 -4.25 -8.02
CA VAL A 29 -10.03 -2.89 -8.09
C VAL A 29 -8.73 -2.89 -7.30
N ASN A 30 -7.62 -2.94 -8.02
CA ASN A 30 -6.29 -2.85 -7.45
C ASN A 30 -6.08 -1.43 -6.94
N GLY A 31 -5.89 -1.33 -5.63
CA GLY A 31 -5.49 -0.11 -4.95
C GLY A 31 -5.75 -0.26 -3.47
N LEU A 32 -5.00 -1.15 -2.81
CA LEU A 32 -4.81 -0.99 -1.36
C LEU A 32 -4.39 0.49 -1.15
N PRO A 33 -4.99 1.19 -0.18
CA PRO A 33 -4.75 2.62 -0.02
C PRO A 33 -3.26 2.86 0.26
N ASP A 34 -2.76 4.00 -0.22
CA ASP A 34 -1.44 4.47 0.18
C ASP A 34 -1.41 4.56 1.72
N THR A 35 -0.41 3.91 2.28
CA THR A 35 -0.10 3.88 3.69
C THR A 35 1.14 4.73 3.93
N PHE A 36 1.13 5.49 5.01
CA PHE A 36 2.18 6.44 5.34
C PHE A 36 2.87 6.00 6.63
N ILE A 37 4.15 5.65 6.53
CA ILE A 37 4.98 5.36 7.71
C ILE A 37 5.78 6.62 8.03
N SER A 38 5.41 7.27 9.13
CA SER A 38 6.17 8.39 9.69
C SER A 38 7.50 7.89 10.23
N MET A 39 8.59 8.54 9.83
CA MET A 39 9.93 8.23 10.29
C MET A 39 10.68 9.48 10.71
N THR A 40 11.57 9.33 11.67
CA THR A 40 12.52 10.36 12.08
C THR A 40 13.92 9.78 12.17
N PHE A 41 14.90 10.48 11.63
CA PHE A 41 16.31 10.09 11.68
C PHE A 41 17.23 11.30 11.68
N THR A 42 18.48 11.13 12.12
CA THR A 42 19.47 12.20 12.23
C THR A 42 20.53 12.03 11.15
N LEU A 43 20.78 13.09 10.37
CA LEU A 43 21.83 13.09 9.37
C LEU A 43 23.20 13.26 10.03
N LYS A 44 24.13 12.35 9.73
CA LYS A 44 25.49 12.42 10.26
C LYS A 44 26.29 13.51 9.54
N ASP A 45 27.17 14.18 10.28
CA ASP A 45 28.14 15.15 9.76
C ASP A 45 27.50 16.33 8.98
N ARG A 46 26.24 16.66 9.30
CA ARG A 46 25.49 17.73 8.64
C ARG A 46 25.05 18.79 9.64
N GLU A 47 25.48 20.03 9.43
CA GLU A 47 25.08 21.16 10.27
C GLU A 47 23.74 21.75 9.82
N PHE A 48 22.92 22.14 10.80
CA PHE A 48 21.65 22.78 10.53
C PHE A 48 21.85 24.28 10.25
N THR A 49 21.31 24.77 9.14
CA THR A 49 21.26 26.19 8.79
C THR A 49 19.82 26.70 8.85
N ASN A 50 19.65 28.02 9.02
CA ASN A 50 18.31 28.63 9.07
C ASN A 50 17.53 28.46 7.75
N SER A 51 18.21 28.30 6.61
CA SER A 51 17.57 28.00 5.31
C SER A 51 16.84 26.66 5.35
N LEU A 52 17.35 25.65 6.08
CA LEU A 52 16.68 24.37 6.26
C LEU A 52 15.39 24.44 7.09
N HIS A 53 15.02 25.62 7.61
CA HIS A 53 13.70 25.83 8.19
C HIS A 53 12.63 26.22 7.15
N ASP A 54 13.05 26.75 6.00
CA ASP A 54 12.16 27.22 4.93
C ASP A 54 12.08 26.19 3.78
N PRO A 55 10.92 25.54 3.57
CA PRO A 55 10.72 24.60 2.48
C PRO A 55 10.92 25.18 1.07
N ASN A 56 10.88 26.51 0.93
CA ASN A 56 11.11 27.19 -0.34
C ASN A 56 12.58 27.56 -0.57
N SER A 57 13.45 27.36 0.43
CA SER A 57 14.88 27.62 0.27
C SER A 57 15.54 26.57 -0.64
N GLU A 58 16.59 27.00 -1.34
CA GLU A 58 17.38 26.12 -2.19
C GLU A 58 18.04 24.98 -1.38
N ASP A 59 18.54 25.29 -0.18
CA ASP A 59 19.16 24.30 0.71
C ASP A 59 18.17 23.22 1.15
N TYR A 60 16.95 23.61 1.55
CA TYR A 60 15.91 22.65 1.94
C TYR A 60 15.53 21.75 0.78
N GLN A 61 15.29 22.33 -0.40
CA GLN A 61 14.87 21.57 -1.59
C GLN A 61 15.96 20.62 -2.07
N THR A 62 17.22 21.07 -2.03
CA THR A 62 18.38 20.25 -2.41
C THR A 62 18.54 19.07 -1.47
N LEU A 63 18.52 19.32 -0.16
CA LEU A 63 18.62 18.26 0.83
C LEU A 63 17.43 17.31 0.79
N SER A 64 16.21 17.83 0.66
CA SER A 64 15.01 16.99 0.55
C SER A 64 15.05 16.09 -0.67
N ARG A 65 15.55 16.60 -1.80
CA ARG A 65 15.73 15.81 -3.03
C ARG A 65 16.78 14.73 -2.85
N GLU A 66 17.90 15.05 -2.22
CA GLU A 66 18.96 14.09 -1.93
C GLU A 66 18.44 12.94 -1.05
N VAL A 67 17.76 13.26 0.06
CA VAL A 67 17.15 12.24 0.93
C VAL A 67 16.14 11.40 0.17
N LYS A 68 15.28 12.04 -0.63
CA LYS A 68 14.28 11.34 -1.44
C LYS A 68 14.92 10.33 -2.40
N ASN A 69 15.92 10.75 -3.17
CA ASN A 69 16.60 9.87 -4.12
C ASN A 69 17.22 8.66 -3.43
N ASN A 70 17.80 8.85 -2.23
CA ASN A 70 18.39 7.74 -1.48
C ASN A 70 17.34 6.74 -0.97
N PHE A 71 16.18 7.22 -0.52
CA PHE A 71 15.06 6.33 -0.22
C PHE A 71 14.59 5.58 -1.47
N ASP A 72 14.45 6.28 -2.60
CA ASP A 72 14.03 5.67 -3.87
C ASP A 72 15.02 4.57 -4.33
N GLU A 73 16.33 4.75 -4.09
CA GLU A 73 17.36 3.75 -4.36
C GLU A 73 17.31 2.55 -3.39
N GLU A 74 17.23 2.81 -2.08
CA GLU A 74 17.24 1.76 -1.05
C GLU A 74 15.98 0.89 -1.05
N PHE A 75 14.85 1.45 -1.50
CA PHE A 75 13.56 0.78 -1.65
C PHE A 75 13.24 0.34 -3.08
N ALA A 76 14.19 0.44 -4.03
CA ALA A 76 13.96 0.11 -5.45
C ALA A 76 13.45 -1.32 -5.70
N ASN A 77 13.76 -2.25 -4.79
CA ASN A 77 13.34 -3.66 -4.86
C ASN A 77 12.12 -3.98 -3.99
N VAL A 78 11.47 -2.97 -3.40
CA VAL A 78 10.26 -3.11 -2.57
C VAL A 78 9.05 -2.74 -3.44
N PRO A 79 8.29 -3.71 -3.99
CA PRO A 79 7.17 -3.44 -4.92
C PRO A 79 6.08 -2.52 -4.34
N GLU A 80 5.97 -2.52 -3.01
CA GLU A 80 5.03 -1.73 -2.22
C GLU A 80 5.42 -0.25 -2.20
N TYR A 81 6.69 0.08 -2.44
CA TYR A 81 7.20 1.44 -2.33
C TYR A 81 6.64 2.35 -3.43
N ARG A 82 6.18 3.54 -3.01
CA ARG A 82 5.64 4.58 -3.89
C ARG A 82 6.45 5.87 -3.83
N GLY A 83 7.17 6.09 -2.75
CA GLY A 83 8.02 7.26 -2.58
C GLY A 83 8.21 7.63 -1.12
N VAL A 84 8.83 8.79 -0.92
CA VAL A 84 8.97 9.43 0.38
C VAL A 84 8.65 10.91 0.30
N ASN A 85 7.99 11.42 1.33
CA ASN A 85 7.71 12.84 1.53
C ASN A 85 8.59 13.37 2.66
N ILE A 86 9.32 14.45 2.42
CA ILE A 86 10.11 15.12 3.46
C ILE A 86 9.21 16.13 4.16
N ILE A 87 8.83 15.81 5.39
CA ILE A 87 7.88 16.59 6.18
C ILE A 87 8.55 17.83 6.77
N ARG A 88 9.78 17.67 7.27
CA ARG A 88 10.53 18.75 7.92
C ARG A 88 11.98 18.39 8.13
N LEU A 89 12.80 19.44 8.29
CA LEU A 89 14.18 19.37 8.77
C LEU A 89 14.29 20.22 10.05
N ARG A 90 14.96 19.72 11.08
CA ARG A 90 15.08 20.38 12.40
C ARG A 90 16.53 20.46 12.89
N SER A 91 16.76 21.38 13.82
CA SER A 91 18.06 21.62 14.44
C SER A 91 18.53 20.43 15.32
N GLY A 92 19.85 20.27 15.39
CA GLY A 92 20.55 19.12 16.00
C GLY A 92 20.95 18.11 14.92
N SER A 93 22.18 18.17 14.41
CA SER A 93 22.70 17.29 13.33
C SER A 93 21.65 16.91 12.27
N VAL A 94 21.01 17.94 11.69
CA VAL A 94 19.79 17.89 10.85
C VAL A 94 18.89 16.65 11.09
N ILE A 95 17.90 16.79 11.98
CA ILE A 95 16.88 15.77 12.19
C ILE A 95 15.88 15.85 11.03
N CYS A 96 15.78 14.78 10.24
CA CYS A 96 14.83 14.65 9.15
C CYS A 96 13.57 13.94 9.64
N GLY A 97 12.40 14.54 9.39
CA GLY A 97 11.11 13.86 9.47
C GLY A 97 10.62 13.53 8.07
N ALA A 98 10.31 12.27 7.82
CA ALA A 98 9.89 11.77 6.52
C ALA A 98 8.64 10.89 6.65
N GLU A 99 7.85 10.79 5.59
CA GLU A 99 6.76 9.83 5.46
C GLU A 99 7.04 8.95 4.24
N VAL A 100 7.30 7.67 4.48
CA VAL A 100 7.41 6.70 3.39
C VAL A 100 6.01 6.26 2.98
N VAL A 101 5.74 6.34 1.67
CA VAL A 101 4.45 6.06 1.04
C VAL A 101 4.51 4.67 0.43
N LEU A 102 3.58 3.81 0.83
CA LEU A 102 3.59 2.39 0.51
C LEU A 102 2.19 1.89 0.16
N VAL A 103 2.11 0.83 -0.63
CA VAL A 103 0.92 0.00 -0.78
C VAL A 103 1.21 -1.30 -0.03
N LEU A 104 0.83 -1.37 1.26
CA LEU A 104 1.23 -2.49 2.14
C LEU A 104 0.52 -3.79 1.75
N ASN A 105 1.30 -4.76 1.27
CA ASN A 105 0.88 -6.16 1.11
C ASN A 105 1.63 -7.12 2.07
N SER A 106 2.75 -6.67 2.68
CA SER A 106 3.63 -7.42 3.58
C SER A 106 4.58 -6.47 4.32
N HIS A 107 5.01 -6.85 5.52
CA HIS A 107 5.97 -6.07 6.32
C HIS A 107 7.43 -6.50 6.15
N ASP A 108 7.69 -7.66 5.54
CA ASP A 108 9.02 -8.30 5.57
C ASP A 108 10.10 -7.46 4.89
N GLU A 109 9.85 -6.99 3.67
CA GLU A 109 10.85 -6.25 2.90
C GLU A 109 11.08 -4.84 3.47
N ILE A 110 10.03 -4.19 3.96
CA ILE A 110 10.13 -2.88 4.61
C ILE A 110 10.99 -2.99 5.87
N THR A 111 10.69 -3.95 6.75
CA THR A 111 11.41 -4.12 8.01
C THR A 111 12.88 -4.42 7.75
N LYS A 112 13.21 -5.26 6.77
CA LYS A 112 14.61 -5.55 6.38
C LYS A 112 15.37 -4.30 5.94
N VAL A 113 14.74 -3.41 5.16
CA VAL A 113 15.38 -2.16 4.73
C VAL A 113 15.64 -1.25 5.93
N LEU A 114 14.64 -1.07 6.80
CA LEU A 114 14.76 -0.20 7.98
C LEU A 114 15.83 -0.72 8.96
N GLU A 115 15.84 -2.01 9.24
CA GLU A 115 16.85 -2.66 10.09
C GLU A 115 18.26 -2.53 9.50
N ARG A 116 18.41 -2.72 8.18
CA ARG A 116 19.68 -2.52 7.47
C ARG A 116 20.19 -1.09 7.62
N VAL A 117 19.34 -0.09 7.34
CA VAL A 117 19.72 1.32 7.45
C VAL A 117 20.12 1.66 8.89
N ASN A 118 19.37 1.17 9.87
CA ASN A 118 19.65 1.43 11.28
C ASN A 118 20.97 0.79 11.75
N ALA A 119 21.24 -0.45 11.31
CA ALA A 119 22.46 -1.19 11.65
C ALA A 119 23.72 -0.64 10.96
N THR A 120 23.60 -0.19 9.70
CA THR A 120 24.74 0.29 8.91
C THR A 120 24.98 1.78 9.06
N GLY A 121 23.96 2.56 9.41
CA GLY A 121 24.00 4.02 9.36
C GLY A 121 24.11 4.57 7.93
N VAL A 122 23.75 3.79 6.91
CA VAL A 122 23.85 4.16 5.50
C VAL A 122 22.46 4.12 4.86
N LEU A 123 22.10 5.22 4.20
CA LEU A 123 20.91 5.35 3.37
C LEU A 123 21.37 5.86 2.00
N GLY A 124 21.61 4.93 1.07
CA GLY A 124 22.28 5.21 -0.20
C GLY A 124 23.64 5.87 -0.01
N ASN A 125 23.81 7.10 -0.47
CA ASN A 125 25.02 7.90 -0.29
C ASN A 125 25.02 8.80 0.96
N ILE A 126 23.93 8.82 1.73
CA ILE A 126 23.81 9.60 2.96
C ILE A 126 24.18 8.75 4.17
N PHE A 127 24.90 9.35 5.11
CA PHE A 127 25.14 8.77 6.42
C PHE A 127 24.10 9.25 7.43
N VAL A 128 23.47 8.31 8.12
CA VAL A 128 22.58 8.57 9.24
C VAL A 128 23.29 8.18 10.54
N VAL A 129 22.95 8.86 11.63
CA VAL A 129 23.42 8.44 12.96
C VAL A 129 22.82 7.06 13.25
N SER A 130 23.67 6.07 13.52
CA SER A 130 23.23 4.72 13.89
C SER A 130 22.25 4.77 15.07
N ASP A 131 21.23 3.92 15.04
CA ASP A 131 20.14 3.89 16.02
C ASP A 131 19.27 5.16 16.12
N SER A 132 19.44 6.14 15.22
CA SER A 132 18.59 7.34 15.19
C SER A 132 17.31 7.16 14.39
N LEU A 133 17.23 6.14 13.54
CA LEU A 133 16.06 5.89 12.70
C LEU A 133 14.95 5.27 13.54
N THR A 134 13.87 6.03 13.70
CA THR A 134 12.68 5.64 14.46
C THR A 134 11.47 5.74 13.55
N THR A 135 10.59 4.76 13.62
CA THR A 135 9.30 4.78 12.93
C THR A 135 8.18 4.98 13.94
N ALA A 136 7.15 5.73 13.57
CA ALA A 136 5.86 5.58 14.24
C ALA A 136 5.28 4.19 13.88
N ASP A 137 4.35 3.68 14.70
CA ASP A 137 3.74 2.36 14.53
C ASP A 137 3.46 2.06 13.05
N ILE A 138 4.04 0.96 12.55
CA ILE A 138 3.80 0.49 11.18
C ILE A 138 2.35 -0.01 11.14
N PRO A 139 1.49 0.51 10.25
CA PRO A 139 0.11 0.09 10.19
C PRO A 139 -0.01 -1.40 9.88
N GLU A 140 -0.95 -2.09 10.55
CA GLU A 140 -1.33 -3.45 10.19
C GLU A 140 -1.90 -3.47 8.76
N PHE A 141 -1.56 -4.48 7.97
CA PHE A 141 -2.01 -4.58 6.58
C PHE A 141 -3.40 -5.22 6.49
N THR A 142 -4.12 -4.84 5.45
CA THR A 142 -5.33 -5.53 5.02
C THR A 142 -4.94 -6.54 3.95
N ASP A 143 -5.00 -7.82 4.29
CA ASP A 143 -4.82 -8.92 3.36
C ASP A 143 -6.12 -9.18 2.60
N ILE A 144 -6.02 -9.36 1.28
CA ILE A 144 -7.16 -9.60 0.39
C ILE A 144 -6.84 -10.82 -0.45
N GLU A 145 -7.55 -11.90 -0.18
CA GLU A 145 -7.48 -13.13 -0.94
C GLU A 145 -8.75 -13.26 -1.79
N MET A 146 -8.58 -13.45 -3.10
CA MET A 146 -9.68 -13.58 -4.04
C MET A 146 -9.61 -14.92 -4.73
N ASP A 147 -10.63 -15.74 -4.48
CA ASP A 147 -10.80 -17.04 -5.12
C ASP A 147 -12.02 -17.04 -6.02
N VAL A 148 -11.79 -17.48 -7.27
CA VAL A 148 -12.84 -17.66 -8.27
C VAL A 148 -13.05 -19.14 -8.47
N GLU A 149 -14.19 -19.64 -8.00
CA GLU A 149 -14.62 -21.01 -8.26
C GLU A 149 -15.81 -20.99 -9.22
N TYR A 150 -15.65 -21.62 -10.39
CA TYR A 150 -16.75 -21.85 -11.32
C TYR A 150 -16.83 -23.32 -11.69
N ASN A 151 -18.00 -23.91 -11.49
CA ASN A 151 -18.32 -25.24 -11.99
C ASN A 151 -19.80 -25.25 -12.39
N GLY A 152 -20.10 -25.11 -13.67
CA GLY A 152 -21.48 -25.07 -14.16
C GLY A 152 -21.62 -24.83 -15.66
N TYR A 153 -22.88 -24.80 -16.11
CA TYR A 153 -23.36 -24.47 -17.44
C TYR A 153 -23.91 -23.02 -17.46
N ALA A 154 -24.33 -22.54 -18.63
CA ALA A 154 -25.05 -21.26 -18.74
C ALA A 154 -26.31 -21.29 -17.85
N GLY A 155 -26.55 -20.23 -17.08
CA GLY A 155 -27.58 -20.15 -16.05
C GLY A 155 -27.15 -20.65 -14.66
N ASP A 156 -26.01 -21.32 -14.53
CA ASP A 156 -25.54 -21.78 -13.23
C ASP A 156 -24.90 -20.65 -12.42
N LEU A 157 -24.94 -20.83 -11.09
CA LEU A 157 -24.42 -19.88 -10.13
C LEU A 157 -22.90 -19.79 -10.22
N LEU A 158 -22.39 -18.59 -10.51
CA LEU A 158 -20.99 -18.25 -10.30
C LEU A 158 -20.81 -17.76 -8.86
N LYS A 159 -19.94 -18.41 -8.08
CA LYS A 159 -19.56 -17.98 -6.74
C LYS A 159 -18.17 -17.37 -6.79
N ILE A 160 -18.07 -16.09 -6.46
CA ILE A 160 -16.78 -15.45 -6.20
C ILE A 160 -16.69 -15.17 -4.72
N THR A 161 -15.59 -15.61 -4.12
CA THR A 161 -15.33 -15.43 -2.69
C THR A 161 -14.14 -14.48 -2.56
N CYS A 162 -14.35 -13.40 -1.81
CA CYS A 162 -13.29 -12.51 -1.40
C CYS A 162 -13.17 -12.58 0.12
N ASN A 163 -12.01 -13.02 0.60
CA ASN A 163 -11.67 -13.03 2.00
C ASN A 163 -10.80 -11.82 2.29
N ILE A 164 -11.19 -11.05 3.30
CA ILE A 164 -10.38 -9.94 3.79
C ILE A 164 -10.02 -10.21 5.22
N THR A 165 -8.77 -9.94 5.57
CA THR A 165 -8.36 -9.85 6.96
C THR A 165 -7.58 -8.56 7.18
N GLY A 166 -7.70 -7.95 8.35
CA GLY A 166 -6.93 -6.74 8.68
C GLY A 166 -7.72 -5.71 9.47
N PRO A 167 -7.07 -4.60 9.86
CA PRO A 167 -7.66 -3.58 10.73
C PRO A 167 -8.65 -2.68 9.98
N SER A 168 -8.54 -2.57 8.66
CA SER A 168 -9.38 -1.73 7.83
C SER A 168 -10.07 -2.57 6.74
N LEU A 169 -11.39 -2.62 6.79
CA LEU A 169 -12.19 -3.30 5.76
C LEU A 169 -12.35 -2.36 4.55
N PRO A 170 -11.91 -2.75 3.35
CA PRO A 170 -12.02 -1.94 2.14
C PRO A 170 -13.47 -1.92 1.63
N SER A 171 -13.78 -0.94 0.78
CA SER A 171 -15.02 -0.92 0.01
C SER A 171 -14.90 -1.76 -1.25
N PHE A 172 -15.98 -2.46 -1.62
CA PHE A 172 -16.02 -3.30 -2.82
C PHE A 172 -16.76 -2.66 -3.97
N GLU A 173 -16.18 -2.80 -5.16
CA GLU A 173 -16.85 -2.50 -6.41
C GLU A 173 -16.65 -3.67 -7.37
N TRP A 174 -17.75 -4.16 -7.93
CA TRP A 174 -17.75 -5.27 -8.88
C TRP A 174 -17.99 -4.73 -10.28
N ARG A 175 -17.19 -5.12 -11.26
CA ARG A 175 -17.32 -4.68 -12.65
C ARG A 175 -17.40 -5.85 -13.63
N LYS A 176 -18.20 -5.70 -14.69
CA LYS A 176 -18.20 -6.56 -15.89
C LYS A 176 -17.96 -5.69 -17.11
N ASN A 177 -16.95 -5.99 -17.92
CA ASN A 177 -16.57 -5.19 -19.09
C ASN A 177 -16.44 -3.69 -18.75
N ASN A 178 -15.76 -3.38 -17.63
CA ASN A 178 -15.59 -2.04 -17.05
C ASN A 178 -16.86 -1.32 -16.57
N MET A 179 -18.04 -1.93 -16.64
CA MET A 179 -19.27 -1.37 -16.08
C MET A 179 -19.49 -1.87 -14.66
N ILE A 180 -19.78 -0.95 -13.75
CA ILE A 180 -20.16 -1.28 -12.36
C ILE A 180 -21.42 -2.14 -12.39
N LEU A 181 -21.36 -3.25 -11.67
CA LEU A 181 -22.47 -4.15 -11.48
C LEU A 181 -23.37 -3.59 -10.39
N SER A 182 -24.59 -3.21 -10.78
CA SER A 182 -25.63 -2.85 -9.84
C SER A 182 -26.39 -4.09 -9.38
N LEU A 183 -26.85 -4.08 -8.13
CA LEU A 183 -27.75 -5.10 -7.60
C LEU A 183 -29.00 -5.19 -8.48
N SER A 184 -29.40 -6.41 -8.79
CA SER A 184 -30.60 -6.71 -9.57
C SER A 184 -31.20 -8.03 -9.14
N THR A 185 -32.32 -8.44 -9.74
CA THR A 185 -32.85 -9.79 -9.54
C THR A 185 -31.85 -10.89 -9.91
N ARG A 186 -30.90 -10.59 -10.80
CA ARG A 186 -29.88 -11.49 -11.36
C ARG A 186 -28.48 -11.32 -10.76
N VAL A 187 -28.27 -10.29 -9.93
CA VAL A 187 -26.98 -10.00 -9.30
C VAL A 187 -27.23 -9.69 -7.84
N LYS A 188 -26.74 -10.56 -6.95
CA LYS A 188 -26.79 -10.37 -5.50
C LYS A 188 -25.37 -10.27 -4.95
N ILE A 189 -25.17 -9.35 -4.01
CA ILE A 189 -23.94 -9.19 -3.26
C ILE A 189 -24.32 -9.42 -1.80
N GLU A 190 -23.71 -10.41 -1.17
CA GLU A 190 -23.90 -10.76 0.23
C GLU A 190 -22.63 -10.42 1.00
N ASP A 191 -22.75 -9.53 1.98
CA ASP A 191 -21.67 -9.17 2.88
C ASP A 191 -21.90 -9.91 4.21
N ASN A 192 -20.97 -10.78 4.63
CA ASN A 192 -20.93 -11.30 5.99
C ASN A 192 -20.06 -10.37 6.83
N ASP A 193 -20.57 -9.16 7.10
CA ASP A 193 -20.04 -8.34 8.19
C ASP A 193 -20.70 -8.84 9.48
N GLN A 194 -19.97 -9.63 10.28
CA GLN A 194 -20.43 -10.11 11.60
C GLN A 194 -20.18 -9.08 12.70
#